data_AF-A0A2A4RNS9-F1
#
_entry.id   AF-A0A2A4RNS9-F1
#
_cell.length_a   1.000
_cell.length_b   1.000
_cell.length_c   1.000
_cell.angle_alpha   90.00
_cell.angle_beta   90.00
_cell.angle_gamma   90.00
#
_symmetry.space_group_name_H-M   'P 1'
#
loop_
_entity.id
_entity.type
_entity.pdbx_description
1 polymer ?
#
loop_
_entity_poly.entity_id
_entity_poly.type
_entity_poly.pdbx_seq_one_letter_code
_entity_poly.pdbx_strand_id
1 'polypeptide(L)'
;EGRFKSQALLDDAALIACMAYVDLNPVRAKMANKPETSAHTSIKKRIHKAQTAHNPNHPQQQINTLMPFVGNPRETMPKGLPFKLTDYIELVDLSGGMIREDKKAASTLHYPPSFSV
;
A
#
# COMPACT_ATOMS: atom_id res chain seq x y z
N GLU A 1 3.67 -34.41 3.43
CA GLU A 1 3.88 -33.08 4.03
C GLU A 1 4.10 -32.07 2.91
N GLY A 2 3.32 -30.99 2.85
CA GLY A 2 3.48 -29.93 1.85
C GLY A 2 2.78 -28.67 2.35
N ARG A 3 3.54 -27.76 2.98
CA ARG A 3 3.01 -26.56 3.67
C ARG A 3 2.98 -25.31 2.78
N PHE A 4 3.45 -25.42 1.53
CA PHE A 4 3.51 -24.31 0.59
C PHE A 4 2.69 -24.62 -0.66
N LYS A 5 1.81 -23.67 -1.03
CA LYS A 5 1.00 -23.71 -2.23
C LYS A 5 1.30 -22.45 -3.05
N SER A 6 1.51 -22.62 -4.35
CA SER A 6 1.59 -21.50 -5.29
C SER A 6 0.22 -21.32 -5.96
N GLN A 7 -0.25 -20.08 -6.04
CA GLN A 7 -1.50 -19.72 -6.69
C GLN A 7 -1.21 -18.53 -7.62
N ALA A 8 -1.59 -18.66 -8.89
CA ALA A 8 -1.51 -17.55 -9.82
C ALA A 8 -2.57 -16.49 -9.47
N LEU A 9 -2.17 -15.22 -9.49
CA LEU A 9 -3.05 -14.05 -9.41
C LEU A 9 -3.29 -13.58 -10.84
N LEU A 10 -4.54 -13.60 -11.29
CA LEU A 10 -4.89 -13.46 -12.71
C LEU A 10 -5.34 -12.06 -13.11
N ASP A 11 -5.58 -11.19 -12.12
CA ASP A 11 -6.03 -9.82 -12.34
C ASP A 11 -5.46 -8.87 -11.26
N ASP A 12 -5.58 -7.57 -11.54
CA ASP A 12 -5.06 -6.51 -10.67
C ASP A 12 -5.79 -6.48 -9.33
N ALA A 13 -7.07 -6.84 -9.29
CA ALA A 13 -7.85 -6.87 -8.05
C ALA A 13 -7.33 -7.95 -7.10
N ALA A 14 -7.04 -9.15 -7.60
CA ALA A 14 -6.44 -10.25 -6.86
C ALA A 14 -5.03 -9.88 -6.38
N LEU A 15 -4.23 -9.21 -7.22
CA LEU A 15 -2.92 -8.69 -6.83
C LEU A 15 -3.02 -7.70 -5.67
N ILE A 16 -3.86 -6.67 -5.80
CA ILE A 16 -4.08 -5.65 -4.76
C ILE A 16 -4.57 -6.30 -3.46
N ALA A 17 -5.56 -7.21 -3.55
CA ALA A 17 -6.10 -7.91 -2.40
C ALA A 17 -5.03 -8.74 -1.69
N CYS A 18 -4.19 -9.48 -2.42
CA CYS A 18 -3.09 -10.25 -1.85
C CYS A 18 -2.02 -9.36 -1.20
N MET A 19 -1.66 -8.25 -1.85
CA MET A 19 -0.71 -7.28 -1.28
C MET A 19 -1.24 -6.69 0.03
N ALA A 20 -2.49 -6.20 0.02
CA ALA A 20 -3.12 -5.61 1.20
C ALA A 20 -3.29 -6.64 2.33
N TYR A 21 -3.66 -7.89 2.00
CA TYR A 21 -3.74 -8.97 2.97
C TYR A 21 -2.39 -9.17 3.70
N VAL A 22 -1.30 -9.27 2.95
CA VAL A 22 0.04 -9.45 3.52
C VAL A 22 0.47 -8.25 4.35
N ASP A 23 0.28 -7.04 3.83
CA ASP A 23 0.67 -5.81 4.51
C ASP A 23 -0.16 -5.55 5.79
N LEU A 24 -1.41 -6.05 5.85
CA LEU A 24 -2.27 -5.97 7.03
C LEU A 24 -2.14 -7.16 7.98
N ASN A 25 -1.38 -8.20 7.66
CA ASN A 25 -1.23 -9.38 8.52
C ASN A 25 -0.73 -9.03 9.93
N PRO A 26 0.28 -8.17 10.14
CA PRO A 26 0.70 -7.80 11.49
C PRO A 26 -0.38 -7.06 12.28
N VAL A 27 -1.22 -6.27 11.61
CA VAL A 27 -2.37 -5.59 12.24
C VAL A 27 -3.42 -6.62 12.66
N ARG A 28 -3.77 -7.54 11.76
CA ARG A 28 -4.70 -8.65 12.05
C ARG A 28 -4.23 -9.55 13.18
N ALA A 29 -2.93 -9.82 13.25
CA ALA A 29 -2.29 -10.61 14.29
C ALA A 29 -2.09 -9.84 15.60
N LYS A 30 -2.54 -8.58 15.69
CA LYS A 30 -2.34 -7.69 16.86
C LYS A 30 -0.87 -7.45 17.22
N MET A 31 0.04 -7.63 16.25
CA MET A 31 1.47 -7.35 16.40
C MET A 31 1.79 -5.88 16.12
N ALA A 32 0.88 -5.15 15.50
CA ALA A 32 0.99 -3.71 15.24
C ALA A 32 -0.39 -3.04 15.26
N ASN A 33 -0.44 -1.80 15.73
CA ASN A 33 -1.70 -1.03 15.76
C ASN A 33 -2.04 -0.39 14.42
N LYS A 34 -1.03 -0.14 13.57
CA LYS A 34 -1.20 0.52 12.28
C LYS A 34 -0.25 -0.04 11.22
N PRO A 35 -0.56 0.05 9.91
CA PRO A 35 0.32 -0.42 8.85
C PRO A 35 1.73 0.19 8.91
N GLU A 36 1.86 1.48 9.22
CA GLU A 36 3.12 2.21 9.33
C GLU A 36 3.97 1.80 10.55
N THR A 37 3.36 1.22 11.58
CA THR A 37 4.08 0.71 12.77
C THR A 37 4.44 -0.77 12.66
N SER A 38 3.96 -1.47 11.63
CA SER A 38 4.21 -2.89 11.41
C SER A 38 5.69 -3.19 11.12
N ALA A 39 6.29 -4.10 11.87
CA ALA A 39 7.67 -4.50 11.64
C ALA A 39 7.81 -5.24 10.30
N HIS A 40 8.82 -4.88 9.50
CA HIS A 40 9.23 -5.59 8.27
C HIS A 40 8.18 -5.75 7.15
N THR A 41 7.18 -4.86 7.02
CA THR A 41 6.21 -4.90 5.91
C THR A 41 6.60 -4.00 4.73
N SER A 42 6.01 -4.29 3.56
CA SER A 42 6.24 -3.49 2.35
C SER A 42 5.51 -2.14 2.46
N ILE A 43 4.30 -2.12 3.01
CA ILE A 43 3.54 -0.89 3.25
C ILE A 43 4.29 0.09 4.15
N LYS A 44 4.95 -0.36 5.22
CA LYS A 44 5.72 0.52 6.10
C LYS A 44 6.80 1.26 5.32
N LYS A 45 7.59 0.54 4.50
CA LYS A 45 8.64 1.12 3.67
C LYS A 45 8.08 2.14 2.67
N ARG A 46 6.94 1.81 2.06
CA ARG A 46 6.25 2.68 1.09
C ARG A 46 5.74 3.96 1.75
N ILE A 47 5.07 3.88 2.91
CA ILE A 47 4.57 5.06 3.66
C ILE A 47 5.74 5.96 4.08
N HIS A 48 6.79 5.41 4.68
CA HIS A 48 7.93 6.22 5.14
C HIS A 48 8.60 6.96 3.98
N LYS A 49 8.76 6.30 2.84
CA LYS A 49 9.32 6.95 1.66
C LYS A 49 8.37 7.99 1.08
N ALA A 50 7.08 7.71 1.06
CA ALA A 50 6.06 8.62 0.54
C ALA A 50 5.97 9.94 1.32
N GLN A 51 6.22 9.90 2.63
CA GLN A 51 6.27 11.10 3.50
C GLN A 51 7.41 12.06 3.15
N THR A 52 8.47 11.58 2.47
CA THR A 52 9.61 12.42 2.08
C THR A 52 9.43 13.17 0.76
N ALA A 53 8.33 12.92 0.05
CA ALA A 53 8.11 13.48 -1.28
C ALA A 53 7.04 14.56 -1.28
N HIS A 54 7.25 15.58 -2.12
CA HIS A 54 6.31 16.69 -2.28
C HIS A 54 5.24 16.41 -3.35
N ASN A 55 5.55 15.53 -4.31
CA ASN A 55 4.69 15.27 -5.47
C ASN A 55 4.10 13.85 -5.37
N PRO A 56 2.76 13.70 -5.38
CA PRO A 56 2.09 12.42 -5.32
C PRO A 56 2.31 11.64 -6.61
N ASN A 57 2.44 10.32 -6.48
CA ASN A 57 2.72 9.37 -7.55
C ASN A 57 3.99 9.66 -8.37
N HIS A 58 4.83 10.59 -7.93
CA HIS A 58 6.14 10.84 -8.53
C HIS A 58 7.10 9.67 -8.22
N PRO A 59 8.02 9.30 -9.12
CA PRO A 59 9.00 8.23 -8.85
C PRO A 59 9.79 8.42 -7.54
N GLN A 60 10.07 9.68 -7.16
CA GLN A 60 10.77 10.00 -5.91
C GLN A 60 9.94 9.75 -4.64
N GLN A 61 8.62 9.55 -4.75
CA GLN A 61 7.74 9.13 -3.64
C GLN A 61 7.93 7.64 -3.30
N GLN A 62 8.61 6.88 -4.17
CA GLN A 62 8.69 5.43 -4.07
C GLN A 62 10.07 4.96 -3.62
N ILE A 63 10.10 3.78 -3.00
CA ILE A 63 11.33 3.14 -2.54
C ILE A 63 11.87 2.23 -3.65
N ASN A 64 13.16 2.36 -3.99
CA ASN A 64 13.76 1.67 -5.13
C ASN A 64 14.01 0.17 -4.89
N THR A 65 13.78 -0.34 -3.68
CA THR A 65 13.96 -1.76 -3.32
C THR A 65 12.68 -2.59 -3.45
N LEU A 66 11.56 -1.97 -3.82
CA LEU A 66 10.28 -2.64 -4.07
C LEU A 66 9.84 -2.37 -5.52
N MET A 67 8.98 -3.24 -6.05
CA MET A 67 8.37 -3.01 -7.36
C MET A 67 7.62 -1.66 -7.35
N PRO A 68 7.90 -0.76 -8.31
CA PRO A 68 7.28 0.56 -8.34
C PRO A 68 5.83 0.47 -8.83
N PHE A 69 5.02 1.41 -8.35
CA PHE A 69 3.71 1.75 -8.90
C PHE A 69 3.92 2.61 -10.14
N VAL A 70 3.38 2.18 -11.27
CA VAL A 70 3.54 2.88 -12.55
C VAL A 70 2.28 3.64 -12.97
N GLY A 71 1.25 3.62 -12.11
CA GLY A 71 -0.04 4.24 -12.36
C GLY A 71 -0.92 3.38 -13.26
N ASN A 72 -1.97 3.99 -13.78
CA ASN A 72 -2.99 3.29 -14.56
C ASN A 72 -2.42 2.70 -15.87
N PRO A 73 -2.99 1.58 -16.34
CA PRO A 73 -2.63 0.99 -17.63
C PRO A 73 -2.67 1.99 -18.78
N ARG A 74 -1.67 1.93 -19.67
CA ARG A 74 -1.54 2.74 -20.89
C ARG A 74 -0.73 1.99 -21.95
N GLU A 75 -0.86 2.38 -23.22
CA GLU A 75 -0.21 1.69 -24.36
C GLU A 75 1.30 1.49 -24.16
N THR A 76 1.99 2.51 -23.62
CA THR A 76 3.41 2.43 -23.26
C THR A 76 3.57 2.38 -21.74
N MET A 77 3.52 1.17 -21.19
CA MET A 77 3.61 0.94 -19.75
C MET A 77 5.02 0.50 -19.32
N PRO A 78 5.70 1.24 -18.43
CA PRO A 78 6.92 0.73 -17.81
C PRO A 78 6.59 -0.43 -16.88
N LYS A 79 7.56 -1.32 -16.66
CA LYS A 79 7.40 -2.48 -15.78
C LYS A 79 7.11 -2.03 -14.34
N GLY A 80 5.96 -2.41 -13.78
CA GLY A 80 5.58 -2.14 -12.39
C GLY A 80 4.12 -2.49 -12.09
N LEU A 81 3.65 -2.05 -10.92
CA LEU A 81 2.29 -2.26 -10.46
C LEU A 81 1.33 -1.28 -11.17
N PRO A 82 0.26 -1.78 -11.84
CA PRO A 82 -0.60 -0.99 -12.72
C PRO A 82 -1.66 -0.15 -12.00
N PHE A 83 -1.27 0.49 -10.90
CA PHE A 83 -2.13 1.37 -10.10
C PHE A 83 -1.28 2.43 -9.41
N LYS A 84 -1.93 3.43 -8.81
CA LYS A 84 -1.26 4.53 -8.11
C LYS A 84 -0.84 4.09 -6.70
N LEU A 85 0.30 4.61 -6.23
CA LEU A 85 0.76 4.37 -4.86
C LEU A 85 -0.21 4.99 -3.85
N THR A 86 -0.73 6.18 -4.15
CA THR A 86 -1.67 6.91 -3.28
C THR A 86 -2.93 6.09 -3.01
N ASP A 87 -3.51 5.53 -4.07
CA ASP A 87 -4.76 4.76 -4.02
C ASP A 87 -4.55 3.45 -3.24
N TYR A 88 -3.38 2.82 -3.39
CA TYR A 88 -3.03 1.64 -2.60
C TYR A 88 -2.85 1.94 -1.11
N ILE A 89 -2.15 3.03 -0.76
CA ILE A 89 -1.98 3.42 0.65
C ILE A 89 -3.33 3.72 1.29
N GLU A 90 -4.20 4.46 0.58
CA GLU A 90 -5.57 4.76 1.04
C GLU A 90 -6.39 3.48 1.23
N LEU A 91 -6.36 2.55 0.28
CA LEU A 91 -7.05 1.27 0.38
C LEU A 91 -6.59 0.47 1.61
N VAL A 92 -5.28 0.43 1.89
CA VAL A 92 -4.73 -0.27 3.05
C VAL A 92 -5.11 0.42 4.36
N ASP A 93 -5.11 1.75 4.43
CA ASP A 93 -5.52 2.48 5.63
C ASP A 93 -7.01 2.28 5.94
N LEU A 94 -7.88 2.41 4.94
CA LEU A 94 -9.32 2.16 5.07
C LEU A 94 -9.59 0.72 5.54
N SER A 95 -8.96 -0.26 4.89
CA SER A 95 -9.10 -1.68 5.24
C SER A 95 -8.55 -1.99 6.64
N GLY A 96 -7.43 -1.36 7.01
CA GLY A 96 -6.83 -1.46 8.33
C GLY A 96 -7.73 -0.91 9.43
N GLY A 97 -8.42 0.21 9.19
CA GLY A 97 -9.41 0.77 10.11
C GLY A 97 -10.57 -0.19 10.38
N MET A 98 -11.10 -0.83 9.32
CA MET A 98 -12.17 -1.84 9.47
C MET A 98 -11.75 -3.02 10.37
N ILE A 99 -10.47 -3.45 10.31
CA ILE A 99 -9.94 -4.55 11.13
C ILE A 99 -9.88 -4.18 12.63
N ARG A 100 -9.67 -2.91 12.97
CA ARG A 100 -9.47 -2.46 14.35
C ARG A 100 -10.78 -2.17 15.10
N GLU A 101 -11.93 -2.25 14.44
CA GLU A 101 -13.23 -1.75 14.94
C GLU A 101 -13.23 -0.25 15.30
N ASP A 102 -12.15 0.49 14.97
CA ASP A 102 -12.13 1.95 15.10
C ASP A 102 -12.84 2.55 13.87
N LYS A 103 -14.06 3.04 14.07
CA LYS A 103 -14.91 3.62 13.02
C LYS A 103 -14.35 4.91 12.38
N LYS A 104 -13.09 5.25 12.68
CA LYS A 104 -12.31 6.27 12.01
C LYS A 104 -11.12 5.58 11.36
N ALA A 105 -11.31 5.09 10.13
CA ALA A 105 -10.18 5.14 9.20
C ALA A 105 -9.68 6.57 9.25
N ALA A 106 -8.47 6.78 9.76
CA ALA A 106 -8.00 8.11 10.08
C ALA A 106 -7.84 8.82 8.74
N SER A 107 -8.83 9.63 8.37
CA SER A 107 -8.76 10.63 7.31
C SER A 107 -7.71 11.66 7.70
N THR A 108 -6.45 11.24 7.72
CA THR A 108 -5.25 11.99 8.08
C THR A 108 -4.05 11.23 7.52
N LEU A 109 -4.10 10.85 6.24
CA LEU A 109 -2.89 10.98 5.45
C LEU A 109 -2.68 12.49 5.30
N HIS A 110 -2.03 13.08 6.30
CA HIS A 110 -1.63 14.48 6.27
C HIS A 110 -0.52 14.57 5.23
N TYR A 111 -0.90 14.62 3.96
CA TYR A 111 -0.02 15.15 2.94
C TYR A 111 0.33 16.57 3.37
N PRO A 112 1.59 17.01 3.23
CA PRO A 112 1.96 18.39 3.48
C PRO A 112 0.99 19.34 2.74
N PRO A 113 0.70 20.53 3.30
CA PRO A 113 -0.44 21.39 2.92
C PRO A 113 -0.30 22.03 1.52
N SER A 114 -0.40 21.22 0.48
CA SER A 114 -0.51 21.66 -0.91
C SER A 114 -1.67 20.99 -1.67
N PHE A 115 -2.61 20.36 -0.95
CA PHE A 115 -3.81 19.75 -1.54
C PHE A 115 -5.07 20.45 -1.06
N SER A 116 -5.46 21.48 -1.81
CA SER A 116 -6.85 21.86 -2.02
C SER A 116 -7.06 21.80 -3.52
N VAL A 117 -8.02 20.96 -3.92
CA VAL A 117 -8.70 20.84 -5.23
C VAL A 117 -7.99 21.38 -6.47
#